data_AF-A0A4R0D435-F1
#
_entry.id   AF-A0A4R0D435-F1
#
_cell.length_a   1.000
_cell.length_b   1.000
_cell.length_c   1.000
_cell.angle_alpha   90.00
_cell.angle_beta   90.00
_cell.angle_gamma   90.00
#
_symmetry.space_group_name_H-M   'P 1'
#
loop_
_entity.id
_entity.type
_entity.pdbx_description
1 polymer ?
#
loop_
_entity_poly.entity_id
_entity_poly.type
_entity_poly.pdbx_seq_one_letter_code
_entity_poly.pdbx_strand_id
1 'polypeptide(L)'
;MHDCLRFFGTNKQQKVDRFLIYERGLLSEFLELVDRLQLEFQLRVEEYKKLKGEMNIGQVTAMIFGSLYAYENLIPHQDYIDKLPYQYDLNEKNSPEVVWKAFDEIVKSSNRNTKALTENSIALTLKQKMIPLITGEGLTDKLLEQYENFKRLIAIKIEILNFQRNVLESFSFDFSVNYTLDNHELIYTNKKLVKDYWSEKNSLLLNYWFMIGSQELINSDYIYRIINTGSNFESNAIALSKAYGIHEQVKQIYGIKELNINNVKLTLFDVLKTITLSQAHYLKDHIEKFEDFLDKTQNNLQAMSLLMLYGFSIGQNRMPIIYNWQKNKVKKMSSWIVEGDSYKKISQMNQILNFWSCDLYDEDDMSSIMQKPFYKIDQMIFQFPWLTAYQNLNTSVINYARKLHKNRADLKKETDGIEVNLGKKFQDSGFQVFTQYVPISGDAGEIDLIVIYDNHVLIVEIKSSYIRSSLKEIYEYRNFVLKKAAYQLTKKVEYIKSEFLPKYFDNPREVQMHSWIIDTSLEFDHEYFDGHLKLSLDEVIIRLSNHEDYMGEIFDGDFISQSKSNSLDKIEFFRSTELNEFWEKQLKSYSSYIDQMSDKIKKSKFN
;
A
#
# COMPACT_ATOMS: atom_id res chain seq x y z
N MET A 1 10.55 36.03 3.61
CA MET A 1 11.38 34.98 2.96
C MET A 1 11.69 33.82 3.90
N HIS A 2 12.37 34.00 5.05
CA HIS A 2 12.77 32.87 5.90
C HIS A 2 11.59 32.12 6.56
N ASP A 3 10.45 32.79 6.78
CA ASP A 3 9.22 32.18 7.34
C ASP A 3 8.27 31.60 6.26
N CYS A 4 8.06 32.28 5.12
CA CYS A 4 7.33 31.68 3.96
C CYS A 4 8.04 30.41 3.44
N LEU A 5 9.37 30.34 3.57
CA LEU A 5 10.19 29.19 3.14
C LEU A 5 10.22 28.03 4.16
N ARG A 6 9.64 28.15 5.36
CA ARG A 6 9.46 26.99 6.27
C ARG A 6 8.25 26.13 5.89
N PHE A 7 7.30 26.69 5.15
CA PHE A 7 6.01 26.10 4.85
C PHE A 7 6.08 24.75 4.11
N PHE A 8 7.03 24.60 3.18
CA PHE A 8 7.11 23.39 2.35
C PHE A 8 7.83 22.21 2.99
N GLY A 9 8.43 22.38 4.18
CA GLY A 9 9.33 21.37 4.75
C GLY A 9 10.47 20.98 3.80
N THR A 10 10.88 21.90 2.92
CA THR A 10 11.84 21.70 1.83
C THR A 10 13.24 22.15 2.20
N ASN A 11 14.23 21.44 1.67
CA ASN A 11 15.63 21.78 1.79
C ASN A 11 16.01 22.99 0.91
N LYS A 12 17.20 23.53 1.13
CA LYS A 12 17.68 24.75 0.45
C LYS A 12 17.80 24.58 -1.06
N GLN A 13 18.11 23.38 -1.55
CA GLN A 13 18.29 23.09 -2.98
C GLN A 13 16.95 23.10 -3.73
N GLN A 14 15.90 22.48 -3.17
CA GLN A 14 14.55 22.48 -3.74
C GLN A 14 13.99 23.90 -3.96
N LYS A 15 14.29 24.80 -3.03
CA LYS A 15 13.90 26.22 -3.11
C LYS A 15 14.57 26.93 -4.28
N VAL A 16 15.84 26.60 -4.54
CA VAL A 16 16.59 27.11 -5.68
C VAL A 16 16.00 26.54 -6.97
N ASP A 17 15.77 25.23 -7.04
CA ASP A 17 15.27 24.56 -8.24
C ASP A 17 13.89 25.10 -8.66
N ARG A 18 12.96 25.29 -7.70
CA ARG A 18 11.62 25.86 -8.00
C ARG A 18 11.69 27.35 -8.34
N PHE A 19 12.55 28.12 -7.66
CA PHE A 19 12.74 29.53 -7.97
C PHE A 19 13.35 29.74 -9.36
N LEU A 20 14.25 28.86 -9.81
CA LEU A 20 14.86 28.93 -11.15
C LEU A 20 13.85 28.77 -12.30
N ILE A 21 12.65 28.22 -12.03
CA ILE A 21 11.54 28.17 -13.00
C ILE A 21 10.89 29.56 -13.19
N TYR A 22 11.02 30.46 -12.21
CA TYR A 22 10.52 31.82 -12.25
C TYR A 22 11.67 32.78 -12.60
N GLU A 23 11.61 33.44 -13.77
CA GLU A 23 12.64 34.40 -14.21
C GLU A 23 12.81 35.56 -13.21
N ARG A 24 14.00 36.19 -13.20
CA ARG A 24 14.48 37.16 -12.19
C ARG A 24 13.65 38.46 -12.00
N GLY A 25 12.49 38.61 -12.62
CA GLY A 25 11.50 39.67 -12.37
C GLY A 25 10.29 39.26 -11.51
N LEU A 26 10.14 37.97 -11.19
CA LEU A 26 8.88 37.38 -10.69
C LEU A 26 8.90 37.00 -9.19
N LEU A 27 9.90 37.44 -8.42
CA LEU A 27 10.03 37.03 -7.02
C LEU A 27 8.85 37.52 -6.15
N SER A 28 8.34 38.73 -6.38
CA SER A 28 7.17 39.25 -5.67
C SER A 28 5.92 38.44 -5.98
N GLU A 29 5.68 38.11 -7.24
CA GLU A 29 4.53 37.30 -7.68
C GLU A 29 4.60 35.87 -7.13
N PHE A 30 5.81 35.27 -7.12
CA PHE A 30 6.02 33.96 -6.50
C PHE A 30 5.74 33.99 -5.00
N LEU A 31 6.20 35.02 -4.28
CA LEU A 31 5.93 35.15 -2.85
C LEU A 31 4.43 35.35 -2.57
N GLU A 32 3.75 36.18 -3.37
CA GLU A 32 2.31 36.39 -3.26
C GLU A 32 1.52 35.10 -3.51
N LEU A 33 1.90 34.32 -4.53
CA LEU A 33 1.33 33.00 -4.79
C LEU A 33 1.50 32.06 -3.60
N VAL A 34 2.71 31.96 -3.04
CA VAL A 34 3.01 31.10 -1.89
C VAL A 34 2.18 31.52 -0.67
N ASP A 35 2.11 32.82 -0.39
CA ASP A 35 1.33 33.36 0.72
C ASP A 35 -0.17 33.06 0.52
N ARG A 36 -0.68 33.14 -0.71
CA ARG A 36 -2.08 32.78 -1.02
C ARG A 36 -2.35 31.30 -0.80
N LEU A 37 -1.49 30.42 -1.32
CA LEU A 37 -1.61 28.97 -1.12
C LEU A 37 -1.59 28.60 0.38
N GLN A 38 -0.75 29.27 1.16
CA GLN A 38 -0.66 29.07 2.60
C GLN A 38 -1.93 29.53 3.32
N LEU A 39 -2.45 30.71 2.97
CA LEU A 39 -3.69 31.25 3.55
C LEU A 39 -4.86 30.29 3.31
N GLU A 40 -5.04 29.83 2.07
CA GLU A 40 -6.10 28.87 1.70
C GLU A 40 -6.04 27.57 2.51
N PHE A 41 -4.83 27.04 2.73
CA PHE A 41 -4.63 25.85 3.56
C PHE A 41 -4.95 26.10 5.04
N GLN A 42 -4.50 27.23 5.59
CA GLN A 42 -4.75 27.56 7.01
C GLN A 42 -6.23 27.76 7.30
N LEU A 43 -6.97 28.42 6.39
CA LEU A 43 -8.42 28.61 6.54
C LEU A 43 -9.16 27.27 6.69
N ARG A 44 -8.83 26.27 5.87
CA ARG A 44 -9.39 24.91 5.96
C ARG A 44 -9.04 24.23 7.29
N VAL A 45 -7.79 24.36 7.74
CA VAL A 45 -7.33 23.81 9.02
C VAL A 45 -8.04 24.48 10.21
N GLU A 46 -8.26 25.78 10.15
CA GLU A 46 -8.99 26.54 11.17
C GLU A 46 -10.46 26.14 11.23
N GLU A 47 -11.11 25.99 10.07
CA GLU A 47 -12.48 25.49 9.97
C GLU A 47 -12.62 24.09 10.58
N TYR A 48 -11.71 23.17 10.22
CA TYR A 48 -11.66 21.83 10.80
C TYR A 48 -11.51 21.87 12.33
N LYS A 49 -10.57 22.68 12.84
CA LYS A 49 -10.33 22.81 14.29
C LYS A 49 -11.55 23.37 15.02
N LYS A 50 -12.21 24.38 14.44
CA LYS A 50 -13.41 25.00 15.00
C LYS A 50 -14.54 23.97 15.11
N LEU A 51 -14.91 23.33 14.00
CA LEU A 51 -16.00 22.35 13.98
C LEU A 51 -15.71 21.18 14.93
N LYS A 52 -14.48 20.67 14.91
CA LYS A 52 -14.05 19.59 15.81
C LYS A 52 -14.17 19.98 17.29
N GLY A 53 -13.75 21.20 17.63
CA GLY A 53 -13.85 21.74 19.00
C GLY A 53 -15.30 21.87 19.47
N GLU A 54 -16.19 22.34 18.60
CA GLU A 54 -17.63 22.44 18.88
C GLU A 54 -18.28 21.06 19.07
N MET A 55 -17.88 20.08 18.27
CA MET A 55 -18.41 18.71 18.33
C MET A 55 -17.97 17.93 19.58
N ASN A 56 -16.74 18.16 20.05
CA ASN A 56 -16.16 17.54 21.25
C ASN A 56 -16.34 16.00 21.31
N ILE A 57 -16.12 15.30 20.19
CA ILE A 57 -16.37 13.85 20.08
C ILE A 57 -15.28 13.00 20.74
N GLY A 58 -15.71 11.90 21.36
CA GLY A 58 -14.82 10.85 21.86
C GLY A 58 -14.47 9.81 20.79
N GLN A 59 -13.37 9.09 20.98
CA GLN A 59 -12.87 8.10 20.03
C GLN A 59 -13.91 7.02 19.66
N VAL A 60 -14.66 6.47 20.63
CA VAL A 60 -15.68 5.44 20.35
C VAL A 60 -16.81 5.99 19.48
N THR A 61 -17.24 7.23 19.72
CA THR A 61 -18.25 7.88 18.88
C THR A 61 -17.72 8.16 17.48
N ALA A 62 -16.48 8.63 17.34
CA ALA A 62 -15.85 8.83 16.04
C ALA A 62 -15.79 7.52 15.24
N MET A 63 -15.41 6.40 15.89
CA MET A 63 -15.39 5.08 15.26
C MET A 63 -16.78 4.62 14.80
N ILE A 64 -17.82 4.83 15.61
CA ILE A 64 -19.20 4.49 15.26
C ILE A 64 -19.67 5.31 14.06
N PHE A 65 -19.50 6.63 14.10
CA PHE A 65 -19.94 7.49 13.01
C PHE A 65 -19.15 7.26 11.72
N GLY A 66 -17.85 6.98 11.79
CA GLY A 66 -17.08 6.61 10.60
C GLY A 66 -17.52 5.27 10.01
N SER A 67 -17.89 4.30 10.86
CA SER A 67 -18.49 3.05 10.38
C SER A 67 -19.84 3.24 9.70
N LEU A 68 -20.70 4.11 10.22
CA LEU A 68 -21.96 4.47 9.54
C LEU A 68 -21.68 5.17 8.20
N TYR A 69 -20.77 6.14 8.21
CA TYR A 69 -20.36 6.88 7.02
C TYR A 69 -19.85 5.95 5.93
N ALA A 70 -19.05 4.95 6.29
CA ALA A 70 -18.47 4.00 5.35
C ALA A 70 -19.52 3.17 4.63
N TYR A 71 -20.50 2.61 5.35
CA TYR A 71 -21.59 1.87 4.72
C TYR A 71 -22.57 2.78 3.93
N GLU A 72 -22.72 4.04 4.35
CA GLU A 72 -23.58 4.99 3.66
C GLU A 72 -22.97 5.52 2.36
N ASN A 73 -21.62 5.67 2.29
CA ASN A 73 -20.97 6.42 1.21
C ASN A 73 -19.81 5.70 0.51
N LEU A 74 -19.26 4.62 1.07
CA LEU A 74 -18.10 3.90 0.52
C LEU A 74 -18.43 2.48 0.05
N ILE A 75 -19.62 1.95 0.33
CA ILE A 75 -20.05 0.60 -0.07
C ILE A 75 -21.26 0.72 -1.01
N PRO A 76 -21.25 0.07 -2.20
CA PRO A 76 -20.21 -0.82 -2.71
C PRO A 76 -18.89 -0.10 -2.99
N HIS A 77 -17.77 -0.77 -2.71
CA HIS A 77 -16.45 -0.17 -2.88
C HIS A 77 -16.14 0.07 -4.35
N GLN A 78 -15.68 1.28 -4.66
CA GLN A 78 -15.30 1.72 -5.99
C GLN A 78 -13.87 2.25 -5.95
N ASP A 79 -13.15 2.18 -7.07
CA ASP A 79 -11.79 2.72 -7.16
C ASP A 79 -11.77 4.22 -6.86
N TYR A 80 -12.83 4.92 -7.28
CA TYR A 80 -13.07 6.33 -7.03
C TYR A 80 -14.53 6.58 -6.69
N ILE A 81 -14.75 7.60 -5.86
CA ILE A 81 -16.07 8.03 -5.42
C ILE A 81 -16.38 9.36 -6.10
N ASP A 82 -17.45 9.38 -6.90
CA ASP A 82 -17.83 10.55 -7.70
C ASP A 82 -18.25 11.74 -6.84
N LYS A 83 -18.94 11.48 -5.72
CA LYS A 83 -19.42 12.55 -4.83
C LYS A 83 -19.56 12.08 -3.40
N LEU A 84 -18.83 12.74 -2.50
CA LEU A 84 -19.00 12.59 -1.06
C LEU A 84 -19.92 13.68 -0.47
N PRO A 85 -20.63 13.41 0.64
CA PRO A 85 -21.37 14.43 1.36
C PRO A 85 -20.48 15.62 1.75
N TYR A 86 -20.96 16.84 1.50
CA TYR A 86 -20.27 18.10 1.83
C TYR A 86 -18.90 18.29 1.15
N GLN A 87 -18.60 17.54 0.08
CA GLN A 87 -17.37 17.68 -0.69
C GLN A 87 -17.20 19.12 -1.23
N TYR A 88 -15.98 19.64 -1.14
CA TYR A 88 -15.63 21.01 -1.50
C TYR A 88 -15.53 21.19 -3.02
N ASP A 89 -14.64 20.43 -3.67
CA ASP A 89 -14.51 20.41 -5.13
C ASP A 89 -15.37 19.28 -5.71
N LEU A 90 -16.45 19.62 -6.41
CA LEU A 90 -17.37 18.64 -7.02
C LEU A 90 -16.76 17.84 -8.18
N ASN A 91 -15.60 18.25 -8.70
CA ASN A 91 -14.89 17.53 -9.76
C ASN A 91 -13.81 16.59 -9.23
N GLU A 92 -13.45 16.70 -7.94
CA GLU A 92 -12.42 15.88 -7.31
C GLU A 92 -12.90 14.43 -7.15
N LYS A 93 -12.13 13.48 -7.68
CA LYS A 93 -12.43 12.05 -7.59
C LYS A 93 -11.64 11.44 -6.44
N ASN A 94 -12.33 11.23 -5.32
CA ASN A 94 -11.71 10.73 -4.10
C ASN A 94 -11.57 9.21 -4.11
N SER A 95 -10.41 8.67 -3.75
CA SER A 95 -10.29 7.23 -3.47
C SER A 95 -10.77 6.91 -2.05
N PRO A 96 -11.27 5.68 -1.80
CA PRO A 96 -11.63 5.24 -0.46
C PRO A 96 -10.49 5.39 0.56
N GLU A 97 -9.23 5.21 0.14
CA GLU A 97 -8.05 5.33 0.99
C GLU A 97 -7.87 6.74 1.56
N VAL A 98 -8.22 7.80 0.81
CA VAL A 98 -8.21 9.19 1.31
C VAL A 98 -9.22 9.34 2.44
N VAL A 99 -10.41 8.74 2.28
CA VAL A 99 -11.46 8.74 3.33
C VAL A 99 -10.99 7.96 4.55
N TRP A 100 -10.34 6.81 4.36
CA TRP A 100 -9.80 6.00 5.47
C TRP A 100 -8.72 6.75 6.25
N LYS A 101 -7.85 7.50 5.55
CA LYS A 101 -6.85 8.37 6.16
C LYS A 101 -7.51 9.52 6.94
N ALA A 102 -8.52 10.17 6.37
CA ALA A 102 -9.29 11.20 7.07
C ALA A 102 -9.94 10.65 8.36
N PHE A 103 -10.53 9.46 8.28
CA PHE A 103 -11.11 8.77 9.42
C PHE A 103 -10.08 8.44 10.50
N ASP A 104 -8.93 7.88 10.14
CA ASP A 104 -7.83 7.57 11.07
C ASP A 104 -7.37 8.81 11.84
N GLU A 105 -7.13 9.91 11.13
CA GLU A 105 -6.71 11.18 11.74
C GLU A 105 -7.79 11.79 12.64
N ILE A 106 -9.08 11.66 12.28
CA ILE A 106 -10.20 12.08 13.14
C ILE A 106 -10.26 11.22 14.41
N VAL A 107 -10.17 9.89 14.31
CA VAL A 107 -10.22 9.00 15.48
C VAL A 107 -9.05 9.28 16.42
N LYS A 108 -7.81 9.29 15.92
CA LYS A 108 -6.62 9.52 16.76
C LYS A 108 -6.63 10.85 17.47
N SER A 109 -7.19 11.87 16.83
CA SER A 109 -7.23 13.22 17.39
C SER A 109 -8.51 13.50 18.20
N SER A 110 -9.46 12.57 18.27
CA SER A 110 -10.66 12.66 19.11
C SER A 110 -10.34 12.41 20.59
N ASN A 111 -11.24 12.83 21.49
CA ASN A 111 -10.98 12.75 22.93
C ASN A 111 -10.82 11.30 23.41
N ARG A 112 -9.73 11.05 24.17
CA ARG A 112 -9.51 9.79 24.89
C ARG A 112 -10.60 9.60 25.95
N ASN A 113 -10.93 8.35 26.25
CA ASN A 113 -11.87 8.04 27.32
C ASN A 113 -11.19 8.28 28.68
N THR A 114 -11.90 8.91 29.61
CA THR A 114 -11.40 9.18 30.97
C THR A 114 -11.53 7.97 31.90
N LYS A 115 -12.31 6.96 31.50
CA LYS A 115 -12.50 5.70 32.21
C LYS A 115 -12.13 4.54 31.28
N ALA A 116 -11.66 3.45 31.87
CA ALA A 116 -11.37 2.22 31.14
C ALA A 116 -12.63 1.71 30.42
N LEU A 117 -12.47 1.31 29.17
CA LEU A 117 -13.57 0.78 28.37
C LEU A 117 -13.99 -0.60 28.83
N THR A 118 -15.30 -0.82 28.81
CA THR A 118 -15.96 -2.11 29.07
C THR A 118 -16.96 -2.42 27.97
N GLU A 119 -17.30 -3.71 27.78
CA GLU A 119 -18.35 -4.12 26.84
C GLU A 119 -19.68 -3.39 27.10
N ASN A 120 -20.05 -3.18 28.37
CA ASN A 120 -21.25 -2.44 28.75
C ASN A 120 -21.20 -0.98 28.33
N SER A 121 -20.07 -0.29 28.53
CA SER A 121 -19.92 1.12 28.13
C SER A 121 -19.97 1.29 26.61
N ILE A 122 -19.41 0.34 25.85
CA ILE A 122 -19.45 0.36 24.39
C ILE A 122 -20.86 0.04 23.89
N ALA A 123 -21.51 -1.00 24.44
CA ALA A 123 -22.88 -1.36 24.10
C ALA A 123 -23.87 -0.21 24.37
N LEU A 124 -23.71 0.51 25.48
CA LEU A 124 -24.52 1.69 25.78
C LEU A 124 -24.30 2.79 24.74
N THR A 125 -23.04 3.04 24.35
CA THR A 125 -22.71 4.04 23.33
C THR A 125 -23.31 3.66 21.98
N LEU A 126 -23.23 2.40 21.56
CA LEU A 126 -23.85 1.89 20.33
C LEU A 126 -25.37 2.06 20.36
N LYS A 127 -26.01 1.68 21.47
CA LYS A 127 -27.46 1.86 21.66
C LYS A 127 -27.88 3.33 21.55
N GLN A 128 -27.06 4.26 22.02
CA GLN A 128 -27.37 5.69 22.02
C GLN A 128 -27.01 6.41 20.72
N LYS A 129 -25.98 5.94 20.01
CA LYS A 129 -25.41 6.66 18.87
C LYS A 129 -25.63 5.95 17.53
N MET A 130 -25.61 4.63 17.50
CA MET A 130 -25.68 3.85 16.26
C MET A 130 -27.09 3.38 15.96
N ILE A 131 -27.74 2.71 16.92
CA ILE A 131 -29.06 2.10 16.71
C ILE A 131 -30.10 3.13 16.22
N PRO A 132 -30.23 4.33 16.84
CA PRO A 132 -31.24 5.29 16.40
C PRO A 132 -31.00 5.82 14.98
N LEU A 133 -29.76 5.94 14.54
CA LEU A 133 -29.43 6.37 13.18
C LEU A 133 -29.75 5.28 12.14
N ILE A 134 -29.65 4.00 12.51
CA ILE A 134 -29.94 2.88 11.61
C ILE A 134 -31.44 2.57 11.54
N THR A 135 -32.12 2.55 12.68
CA THR A 135 -33.53 2.10 12.77
C THR A 135 -34.54 3.25 12.78
N GLY A 136 -34.10 4.48 13.06
CA GLY A 136 -34.98 5.61 13.34
C GLY A 136 -35.59 5.62 14.75
N GLU A 137 -35.52 4.51 15.49
CA GLU A 137 -36.09 4.42 16.83
C GLU A 137 -35.24 5.17 17.86
N GLY A 138 -35.86 6.12 18.57
CA GLY A 138 -35.15 6.96 19.54
C GLY A 138 -34.21 7.99 18.90
N LEU A 139 -34.37 8.25 17.61
CA LEU A 139 -33.64 9.28 16.89
C LEU A 139 -34.05 10.66 17.39
N THR A 140 -33.06 11.54 17.59
CA THR A 140 -33.28 12.91 18.05
C THR A 140 -32.63 13.88 17.10
N ASP A 141 -33.17 15.10 16.98
CA ASP A 141 -32.60 16.15 16.12
C ASP A 141 -31.14 16.44 16.49
N LYS A 142 -30.83 16.43 17.79
CA LYS A 142 -29.46 16.59 18.29
C LYS A 142 -28.51 15.49 17.81
N LEU A 143 -28.96 14.24 17.76
CA LEU A 143 -28.13 13.14 17.26
C LEU A 143 -27.94 13.23 15.74
N LEU A 144 -28.99 13.60 15.00
CA LEU A 144 -28.91 13.86 13.57
C LEU A 144 -27.92 14.99 13.27
N GLU A 145 -28.05 16.13 13.95
CA GLU A 145 -27.12 17.26 13.83
C GLU A 145 -25.69 16.84 14.15
N GLN A 146 -25.49 16.02 15.19
CA GLN A 146 -24.17 15.51 15.54
C GLN A 146 -23.55 14.65 14.42
N TYR A 147 -24.35 13.80 13.77
CA TYR A 147 -23.88 12.96 12.67
C TYR A 147 -23.65 13.78 11.39
N GLU A 148 -24.51 14.74 11.09
CA GLU A 148 -24.31 15.65 9.94
C GLU A 148 -23.07 16.54 10.12
N ASN A 149 -22.80 17.03 11.33
CA ASN A 149 -21.55 17.73 11.63
C ASN A 149 -20.33 16.79 11.49
N PHE A 150 -20.47 15.49 11.79
CA PHE A 150 -19.40 14.52 11.55
C PHE A 150 -19.13 14.31 10.06
N LYS A 151 -20.18 14.24 9.21
CA LYS A 151 -20.01 14.19 7.75
C LYS A 151 -19.26 15.42 7.22
N ARG A 152 -19.61 16.61 7.70
CA ARG A 152 -18.88 17.86 7.39
C ARG A 152 -17.43 17.79 7.86
N LEU A 153 -17.17 17.29 9.07
CA LEU A 153 -15.82 17.13 9.61
C LEU A 153 -14.95 16.21 8.73
N ILE A 154 -15.51 15.10 8.23
CA ILE A 154 -14.85 14.23 7.26
C ILE A 154 -14.55 14.99 5.98
N ALA A 155 -15.53 15.71 5.42
CA ALA A 155 -15.35 16.43 4.16
C ALA A 155 -14.24 17.49 4.24
N ILE A 156 -14.21 18.30 5.31
CA ILE A 156 -13.14 19.28 5.53
C ILE A 156 -11.79 18.56 5.67
N LYS A 157 -11.76 17.40 6.33
CA LYS A 157 -10.51 16.65 6.50
C LYS A 157 -9.99 16.07 5.19
N ILE A 158 -10.88 15.56 4.34
CA ILE A 158 -10.56 15.11 2.98
C ILE A 158 -10.04 16.29 2.16
N GLU A 159 -10.69 17.46 2.22
CA GLU A 159 -10.23 18.67 1.54
C GLU A 159 -8.82 19.08 2.00
N ILE A 160 -8.51 19.03 3.30
CA ILE A 160 -7.16 19.31 3.81
C ILE A 160 -6.14 18.33 3.21
N LEU A 161 -6.47 17.04 3.12
CA LEU A 161 -5.60 16.01 2.56
C LEU A 161 -5.39 16.20 1.05
N ASN A 162 -6.46 16.49 0.32
CA ASN A 162 -6.41 16.75 -1.12
C ASN A 162 -5.67 18.05 -1.42
N PHE A 163 -5.94 19.13 -0.70
CA PHE A 163 -5.22 20.40 -0.88
C PHE A 163 -3.73 20.21 -0.61
N GLN A 164 -3.36 19.47 0.45
CA GLN A 164 -1.97 19.15 0.72
C GLN A 164 -1.34 18.38 -0.45
N ARG A 165 -1.99 17.34 -0.95
CA ARG A 165 -1.45 16.49 -2.02
C ARG A 165 -1.48 17.20 -3.38
N ASN A 166 -2.66 17.58 -3.84
CA ASN A 166 -2.95 18.03 -5.20
C ASN A 166 -2.46 19.45 -5.45
N VAL A 167 -2.40 20.30 -4.42
CA VAL A 167 -1.96 21.69 -4.54
C VAL A 167 -0.55 21.87 -3.98
N LEU A 168 -0.35 21.69 -2.68
CA LEU A 168 0.92 22.03 -2.02
C LEU A 168 2.06 21.13 -2.46
N GLU A 169 1.88 19.81 -2.38
CA GLU A 169 2.91 18.86 -2.76
C GLU A 169 3.13 18.85 -4.27
N SER A 170 2.08 18.85 -5.09
CA SER A 170 2.22 18.97 -6.55
C SER A 170 2.99 20.24 -6.95
N PHE A 171 2.63 21.41 -6.41
CA PHE A 171 3.37 22.64 -6.69
C PHE A 171 4.84 22.55 -6.23
N SER A 172 5.11 21.86 -5.14
CA SER A 172 6.46 21.79 -4.57
C SER A 172 7.36 20.76 -5.26
N PHE A 173 6.78 19.65 -5.71
CA PHE A 173 7.51 18.43 -6.03
C PHE A 173 7.22 17.89 -7.44
N ASP A 174 6.16 18.35 -8.10
CA ASP A 174 5.87 18.04 -9.50
C ASP A 174 6.18 19.28 -10.38
N PHE A 175 7.27 19.20 -11.13
CA PHE A 175 7.68 20.28 -12.03
C PHE A 175 6.81 20.40 -13.29
N SER A 176 5.94 19.42 -13.56
CA SER A 176 4.93 19.52 -14.62
C SER A 176 3.74 20.37 -14.18
N VAL A 177 3.51 20.50 -12.87
CA VAL A 177 2.43 21.30 -12.29
C VAL A 177 2.93 22.72 -12.01
N ASN A 178 2.18 23.73 -12.42
CA ASN A 178 2.41 25.12 -12.05
C ASN A 178 1.10 25.82 -11.67
N TYR A 179 1.21 26.75 -10.73
CA TYR A 179 0.13 27.66 -10.35
C TYR A 179 0.56 29.08 -10.67
N THR A 180 -0.35 29.88 -11.20
CA THR A 180 -0.16 31.33 -11.39
C THR A 180 -1.34 32.08 -10.79
N LEU A 181 -1.12 33.34 -10.41
CA LEU A 181 -2.21 34.23 -10.01
C LEU A 181 -2.67 35.05 -11.23
N ASP A 182 -3.96 35.02 -11.50
CA ASP A 182 -4.61 35.95 -12.43
C ASP A 182 -5.80 36.57 -11.72
N ASN A 183 -5.83 37.91 -11.60
CA ASN A 183 -6.87 38.63 -10.87
C ASN A 183 -7.15 38.11 -9.43
N HIS A 184 -6.12 37.63 -8.73
CA HIS A 184 -6.19 36.99 -7.40
C HIS A 184 -6.84 35.60 -7.37
N GLU A 185 -7.10 34.98 -8.53
CA GLU A 185 -7.51 33.59 -8.66
C GLU A 185 -6.31 32.69 -8.98
N LEU A 186 -6.31 31.47 -8.42
CA LEU A 186 -5.30 30.47 -8.68
C LEU A 186 -5.59 29.75 -9.99
N ILE A 187 -4.77 29.99 -11.01
CA ILE A 187 -4.81 29.25 -12.27
C ILE A 187 -3.89 28.03 -12.16
N TYR A 188 -4.47 26.85 -12.35
CA TYR A 188 -3.75 25.58 -12.44
C TYR A 188 -3.32 25.30 -13.89
N THR A 189 -2.06 24.90 -14.06
CA THR A 189 -1.55 24.36 -15.32
C THR A 189 -0.76 23.09 -15.07
N ASN A 190 -0.96 22.08 -15.91
CA ASN A 190 -0.20 20.84 -15.87
C ASN A 190 0.29 20.48 -17.28
N LYS A 191 1.61 20.38 -17.42
CA LYS A 191 2.30 20.09 -18.68
C LYS A 191 2.55 18.59 -18.89
N LYS A 192 2.08 17.71 -18.01
CA LYS A 192 2.29 16.26 -18.12
C LYS A 192 1.50 15.71 -19.30
N LEU A 193 2.23 15.41 -20.39
CA LEU A 193 1.68 14.83 -21.62
C LEU A 193 1.70 13.29 -21.62
N VAL A 194 2.47 12.67 -20.72
CA VAL A 194 2.69 11.21 -20.70
C VAL A 194 2.02 10.58 -19.48
N LYS A 195 1.21 9.55 -19.74
CA LYS A 195 0.56 8.74 -18.70
C LYS A 195 1.61 7.96 -17.91
N ASP A 196 1.51 8.01 -16.59
CA ASP A 196 2.24 7.10 -15.70
C ASP A 196 1.41 5.82 -15.56
N TYR A 197 2.03 4.67 -15.84
CA TYR A 197 1.40 3.34 -15.78
C TYR A 197 1.59 2.65 -14.42
N TRP A 198 2.03 3.37 -13.38
CA TRP A 198 2.31 2.79 -12.07
C TRP A 198 1.15 1.96 -11.50
N SER A 199 -0.09 2.45 -11.60
CA SER A 199 -1.27 1.77 -11.03
C SER A 199 -1.57 0.45 -11.77
N GLU A 200 -1.48 0.47 -13.10
CA GLU A 200 -1.64 -0.72 -13.93
C GLU A 200 -0.52 -1.73 -13.65
N LYS A 201 0.75 -1.29 -13.65
CA LYS A 201 1.90 -2.15 -13.31
C LYS A 201 1.73 -2.79 -11.93
N ASN A 202 1.34 -2.00 -10.92
CA ASN A 202 1.13 -2.50 -9.57
C ASN A 202 0.00 -3.54 -9.51
N SER A 203 -1.13 -3.29 -10.16
CA SER A 203 -2.25 -4.24 -10.23
C SER A 203 -1.83 -5.57 -10.88
N LEU A 204 -1.03 -5.50 -11.94
CA LEU A 204 -0.47 -6.66 -12.61
C LEU A 204 0.47 -7.47 -11.70
N LEU A 205 1.35 -6.82 -10.95
CA LEU A 205 2.19 -7.49 -9.95
C LEU A 205 1.38 -8.15 -8.84
N LEU A 206 0.32 -7.50 -8.35
CA LEU A 206 -0.55 -8.09 -7.33
C LEU A 206 -1.20 -9.40 -7.84
N ASN A 207 -1.62 -9.43 -9.11
CA ASN A 207 -2.15 -10.65 -9.75
C ASN A 207 -1.07 -11.73 -9.89
N TYR A 208 0.13 -11.37 -10.33
CA TYR A 208 1.26 -12.32 -10.41
C TYR A 208 1.49 -13.02 -9.06
N TRP A 209 1.64 -12.25 -7.99
CA TRP A 209 1.90 -12.81 -6.66
C TRP A 209 0.72 -13.60 -6.12
N PHE A 210 -0.52 -13.20 -6.41
CA PHE A 210 -1.71 -14.00 -6.06
C PHE A 210 -1.69 -15.38 -6.74
N MET A 211 -1.26 -15.45 -7.99
CA MET A 211 -1.19 -16.72 -8.73
C MET A 211 -0.06 -17.62 -8.23
N ILE A 212 1.11 -17.05 -7.92
CA ILE A 212 2.18 -17.76 -7.19
C ILE A 212 1.64 -18.30 -5.87
N GLY A 213 0.91 -17.49 -5.11
CA GLY A 213 0.30 -17.91 -3.85
C GLY A 213 -0.73 -19.03 -4.00
N SER A 214 -1.48 -19.03 -5.11
CA SER A 214 -2.42 -20.10 -5.43
C SER A 214 -1.72 -21.43 -5.73
N GLN A 215 -0.60 -21.38 -6.45
CA GLN A 215 0.23 -22.55 -6.69
C GLN A 215 0.82 -23.12 -5.39
N GLU A 216 1.34 -22.25 -4.52
CA GLU A 216 1.85 -22.64 -3.20
C GLU A 216 0.77 -23.27 -2.32
N LEU A 217 -0.46 -22.72 -2.34
CA LEU A 217 -1.58 -23.32 -1.62
C LEU A 217 -1.87 -24.74 -2.10
N ILE A 218 -1.97 -24.96 -3.41
CA ILE A 218 -2.24 -26.28 -4.02
C ILE A 218 -1.16 -27.29 -3.60
N ASN A 219 0.09 -26.85 -3.51
CA ASN A 219 1.23 -27.69 -3.13
C ASN A 219 1.40 -27.87 -1.61
N SER A 220 0.57 -27.22 -0.80
CA SER A 220 0.68 -27.24 0.67
C SER A 220 -0.35 -28.15 1.34
N ASP A 221 -0.05 -28.60 2.55
CA ASP A 221 -1.01 -29.34 3.39
C ASP A 221 -2.26 -28.53 3.76
N TYR A 222 -2.23 -27.20 3.58
CA TYR A 222 -3.37 -26.34 3.91
C TYR A 222 -4.58 -26.57 3.00
N ILE A 223 -4.37 -27.00 1.74
CA ILE A 223 -5.49 -27.27 0.83
C ILE A 223 -6.43 -28.34 1.42
N TYR A 224 -5.86 -29.44 1.94
CA TYR A 224 -6.63 -30.52 2.56
C TYR A 224 -7.37 -30.10 3.83
N ARG A 225 -6.86 -29.07 4.53
CA ARG A 225 -7.51 -28.53 5.73
C ARG A 225 -8.74 -27.70 5.38
N ILE A 226 -8.75 -27.03 4.23
CA ILE A 226 -9.86 -26.16 3.83
C ILE A 226 -10.93 -26.87 3.00
N ILE A 227 -10.62 -28.00 2.34
CA ILE A 227 -11.60 -28.77 1.53
C ILE A 227 -12.89 -29.06 2.30
N ASN A 228 -12.78 -29.38 3.59
CA ASN A 228 -13.94 -29.72 4.42
C ASN A 228 -14.66 -28.51 5.05
N THR A 229 -14.35 -27.28 4.62
CA THR A 229 -14.99 -26.06 5.15
C THR A 229 -16.31 -25.71 4.47
N GLY A 230 -16.81 -26.57 3.59
CA GLY A 230 -18.13 -26.46 2.96
C GLY A 230 -18.26 -25.17 2.15
N SER A 231 -19.30 -24.37 2.44
CA SER A 231 -19.54 -23.10 1.75
C SER A 231 -18.41 -22.08 1.91
N ASN A 232 -17.47 -22.27 2.85
CA ASN A 232 -16.32 -21.40 3.07
C ASN A 232 -15.06 -21.82 2.30
N PHE A 233 -15.10 -22.94 1.57
CA PHE A 233 -13.93 -23.46 0.85
C PHE A 233 -13.30 -22.42 -0.07
N GLU A 234 -14.10 -21.82 -0.95
CA GLU A 234 -13.63 -20.83 -1.94
C GLU A 234 -13.03 -19.58 -1.26
N SER A 235 -13.74 -18.98 -0.32
CA SER A 235 -13.26 -17.79 0.41
C SER A 235 -11.98 -18.08 1.20
N ASN A 236 -11.87 -19.27 1.80
CA ASN A 236 -10.65 -19.71 2.48
C ASN A 236 -9.50 -19.96 1.49
N ALA A 237 -9.79 -20.54 0.32
CA ALA A 237 -8.78 -20.74 -0.72
C ALA A 237 -8.21 -19.39 -1.19
N ILE A 238 -9.08 -18.42 -1.52
CA ILE A 238 -8.67 -17.07 -1.91
C ILE A 238 -7.84 -16.40 -0.81
N ALA A 239 -8.27 -16.50 0.46
CA ALA A 239 -7.55 -15.92 1.60
C ALA A 239 -6.15 -16.52 1.78
N LEU A 240 -6.03 -17.84 1.64
CA LEU A 240 -4.75 -18.53 1.79
C LEU A 240 -3.84 -18.32 0.59
N SER A 241 -4.37 -18.32 -0.64
CA SER A 241 -3.63 -17.92 -1.84
C SER A 241 -3.04 -16.52 -1.67
N LYS A 242 -3.84 -15.55 -1.19
CA LYS A 242 -3.36 -14.20 -0.89
C LYS A 242 -2.26 -14.20 0.18
N ALA A 243 -2.41 -14.99 1.25
CA ALA A 243 -1.39 -15.09 2.29
C ALA A 243 -0.06 -15.66 1.76
N TYR A 244 -0.12 -16.73 0.96
CA TYR A 244 1.07 -17.30 0.32
C TYR A 244 1.68 -16.33 -0.70
N GLY A 245 0.87 -15.64 -1.49
CA GLY A 245 1.33 -14.67 -2.48
C GLY A 245 2.10 -13.51 -1.84
N ILE A 246 1.54 -12.91 -0.78
CA ILE A 246 2.21 -11.86 -0.02
C ILE A 246 3.47 -12.41 0.67
N HIS A 247 3.40 -13.62 1.22
CA HIS A 247 4.55 -14.28 1.84
C HIS A 247 5.71 -14.45 0.84
N GLU A 248 5.44 -14.97 -0.35
CA GLU A 248 6.46 -15.16 -1.38
C GLU A 248 6.98 -13.83 -1.94
N GLN A 249 6.13 -12.83 -2.14
CA GLN A 249 6.56 -11.49 -2.52
C GLN A 249 7.54 -10.92 -1.48
N VAL A 250 7.13 -10.90 -0.21
CA VAL A 250 7.93 -10.31 0.87
C VAL A 250 9.25 -11.08 1.09
N LYS A 251 9.22 -12.40 0.96
CA LYS A 251 10.41 -13.25 1.05
C LYS A 251 11.38 -13.02 -0.11
N GLN A 252 10.89 -12.95 -1.34
CA GLN A 252 11.73 -12.85 -2.54
C GLN A 252 12.22 -11.43 -2.81
N ILE A 253 11.36 -10.42 -2.61
CA ILE A 253 11.66 -9.01 -2.88
C ILE A 253 12.35 -8.33 -1.70
N TYR A 254 11.97 -8.68 -0.46
CA TYR A 254 12.45 -7.98 0.73
C TYR A 254 13.34 -8.84 1.64
N GLY A 255 13.55 -10.12 1.34
CA GLY A 255 14.38 -11.02 2.14
C GLY A 255 13.79 -11.37 3.52
N ILE A 256 12.52 -11.05 3.76
CA ILE A 256 11.88 -11.21 5.07
C ILE A 256 11.15 -12.55 5.11
N LYS A 257 11.61 -13.48 5.96
CA LYS A 257 10.99 -14.81 6.17
C LYS A 257 10.23 -14.90 7.51
N GLU A 258 10.70 -14.15 8.49
CA GLU A 258 10.18 -14.11 9.86
C GLU A 258 10.08 -12.66 10.28
N LEU A 259 9.14 -12.36 11.17
CA LEU A 259 9.01 -11.06 11.80
C LEU A 259 9.36 -11.19 13.28
N ASN A 260 10.28 -10.35 13.75
CA ASN A 260 10.60 -10.23 15.17
C ASN A 260 9.77 -9.10 15.79
N ILE A 261 8.80 -9.46 16.62
CA ILE A 261 7.83 -8.54 17.20
C ILE A 261 7.90 -8.69 18.72
N ASN A 262 8.30 -7.64 19.43
CA ASN A 262 8.49 -7.66 20.89
C ASN A 262 9.37 -8.84 21.37
N ASN A 263 10.48 -9.10 20.66
CA ASN A 263 11.39 -10.23 20.89
C ASN A 263 10.77 -11.62 20.65
N VAL A 264 9.61 -11.69 19.99
CA VAL A 264 9.00 -12.95 19.56
C VAL A 264 9.14 -13.09 18.05
N LYS A 265 9.76 -14.19 17.63
CA LYS A 265 9.80 -14.58 16.22
C LYS A 265 8.48 -15.21 15.81
N LEU A 266 7.80 -14.57 14.88
CA LEU A 266 6.60 -15.10 14.23
C LEU A 266 6.91 -15.45 12.78
N THR A 267 6.35 -16.56 12.31
CA THR A 267 6.40 -16.88 10.89
C THR A 267 5.59 -15.83 10.14
N LEU A 268 6.12 -15.34 9.02
CA LEU A 268 5.40 -14.34 8.23
C LEU A 268 4.05 -14.89 7.72
N PHE A 269 4.00 -16.17 7.36
CA PHE A 269 2.78 -16.81 6.89
C PHE A 269 1.66 -16.83 7.95
N ASP A 270 1.95 -17.15 9.22
CA ASP A 270 0.89 -17.17 10.26
C ASP A 270 0.30 -15.77 10.52
N VAL A 271 1.16 -14.74 10.45
CA VAL A 271 0.75 -13.33 10.57
C VAL A 271 -0.19 -12.95 9.41
N LEU A 272 0.17 -13.29 8.18
CA LEU A 272 -0.59 -12.99 6.96
C LEU A 272 -1.90 -13.77 6.87
N LYS A 273 -1.86 -15.08 7.11
CA LYS A 273 -3.03 -15.97 7.13
C LYS A 273 -4.13 -15.43 8.03
N THR A 274 -3.77 -14.94 9.22
CA THR A 274 -4.73 -14.44 10.20
C THR A 274 -5.50 -13.22 9.66
N ILE A 275 -4.82 -12.29 8.99
CA ILE A 275 -5.48 -11.09 8.46
C ILE A 275 -6.21 -11.37 7.15
N THR A 276 -5.71 -12.24 6.27
CA THR A 276 -6.40 -12.59 5.01
C THR A 276 -7.67 -13.40 5.27
N LEU A 277 -7.67 -14.32 6.25
CA LEU A 277 -8.89 -15.02 6.69
C LEU A 277 -9.91 -14.03 7.28
N SER A 278 -9.45 -13.03 8.03
CA SER A 278 -10.33 -11.97 8.53
C SER A 278 -10.91 -11.12 7.39
N GLN A 279 -10.09 -10.78 6.39
CA GLN A 279 -10.52 -10.07 5.18
C GLN A 279 -11.60 -10.84 4.42
N ALA A 280 -11.38 -12.13 4.16
CA ALA A 280 -12.37 -12.98 3.48
C ALA A 280 -13.67 -13.14 4.28
N HIS A 281 -13.56 -13.27 5.61
CA HIS A 281 -14.75 -13.28 6.48
C HIS A 281 -15.56 -11.99 6.36
N TYR A 282 -14.92 -10.82 6.41
CA TYR A 282 -15.64 -9.54 6.33
C TYR A 282 -16.19 -9.28 4.93
N LEU A 283 -15.45 -9.62 3.88
CA LEU A 283 -15.94 -9.49 2.50
C LEU A 283 -17.23 -10.30 2.32
N LYS A 284 -17.19 -11.60 2.63
CA LYS A 284 -18.33 -12.48 2.44
C LYS A 284 -19.50 -12.21 3.38
N ASP A 285 -19.23 -12.15 4.67
CA ASP A 285 -20.30 -12.18 5.67
C ASP A 285 -20.82 -10.79 6.06
N HIS A 286 -20.11 -9.71 5.68
CA HIS A 286 -20.54 -8.33 5.93
C HIS A 286 -20.78 -7.56 4.65
N ILE A 287 -19.83 -7.54 3.70
CA ILE A 287 -19.93 -6.68 2.53
C ILE A 287 -20.87 -7.26 1.48
N GLU A 288 -20.62 -8.48 0.99
CA GLU A 288 -21.50 -9.13 0.00
C GLU A 288 -22.93 -9.25 0.53
N LYS A 289 -23.07 -9.60 1.82
CA LYS A 289 -24.40 -9.64 2.48
C LYS A 289 -25.07 -8.27 2.59
N PHE A 290 -24.30 -7.19 2.75
CA PHE A 290 -24.84 -5.84 2.73
C PHE A 290 -25.30 -5.45 1.32
N GLU A 291 -24.49 -5.75 0.30
CA GLU A 291 -24.82 -5.51 -1.11
C GLU A 291 -26.09 -6.28 -1.52
N ASP A 292 -26.22 -7.55 -1.10
CA ASP A 292 -27.44 -8.36 -1.28
C ASP A 292 -28.72 -7.69 -0.69
N PHE A 293 -28.58 -6.91 0.37
CA PHE A 293 -29.68 -6.16 0.99
C PHE A 293 -29.86 -4.77 0.38
N LEU A 294 -28.77 -4.15 -0.08
CA LEU A 294 -28.80 -2.87 -0.76
C LEU A 294 -29.69 -2.93 -2.00
N ASP A 295 -29.57 -4.00 -2.79
CA ASP A 295 -30.40 -4.25 -3.98
C ASP A 295 -31.91 -4.37 -3.67
N LYS A 296 -32.27 -4.59 -2.40
CA LYS A 296 -33.65 -4.81 -1.94
C LYS A 296 -34.20 -3.63 -1.12
N THR A 297 -33.44 -2.56 -0.94
CA THR A 297 -33.81 -1.43 -0.07
C THR A 297 -33.68 -0.11 -0.81
N GLN A 298 -34.28 0.95 -0.24
CA GLN A 298 -34.28 2.27 -0.87
C GLN A 298 -33.07 3.11 -0.46
N ASN A 299 -32.39 2.75 0.63
CA ASN A 299 -31.20 3.45 1.11
C ASN A 299 -30.27 2.52 1.90
N ASN A 300 -29.02 2.94 2.00
CA ASN A 300 -27.95 2.18 2.64
C ASN A 300 -28.22 1.88 4.12
N LEU A 301 -28.84 2.79 4.88
CA LEU A 301 -29.13 2.57 6.30
C LEU A 301 -30.17 1.45 6.52
N GLN A 302 -31.16 1.32 5.63
CA GLN A 302 -32.10 0.19 5.64
C GLN A 302 -31.39 -1.14 5.36
N ALA A 303 -30.49 -1.18 4.38
CA ALA A 303 -29.66 -2.37 4.12
C ALA A 303 -28.80 -2.76 5.34
N MET A 304 -28.23 -1.76 6.04
CA MET A 304 -27.49 -2.00 7.29
C MET A 304 -28.37 -2.59 8.39
N SER A 305 -29.61 -2.08 8.52
CA SER A 305 -30.59 -2.61 9.49
C SER A 305 -30.90 -4.09 9.20
N LEU A 306 -31.12 -4.44 7.94
CA LEU A 306 -31.32 -5.84 7.52
C LEU A 306 -30.10 -6.71 7.80
N LEU A 307 -28.88 -6.20 7.54
CA LEU A 307 -27.64 -6.91 7.86
C LEU A 307 -27.54 -7.23 9.35
N MET A 308 -27.86 -6.25 10.21
CA MET A 308 -27.84 -6.43 11.67
C MET A 308 -28.89 -7.43 12.14
N LEU A 309 -30.13 -7.35 11.63
CA LEU A 309 -31.20 -8.29 11.95
C LEU A 309 -30.88 -9.70 11.48
N TYR A 310 -30.29 -9.84 10.28
CA TYR A 310 -29.78 -11.11 9.78
C TYR A 310 -28.73 -11.69 10.72
N GLY A 311 -27.74 -10.90 11.12
CA GLY A 311 -26.73 -11.30 12.09
C GLY A 311 -27.35 -11.82 13.39
N PHE A 312 -28.30 -11.07 13.96
CA PHE A 312 -29.03 -11.50 15.15
C PHE A 312 -29.74 -12.84 14.96
N SER A 313 -30.41 -13.03 13.82
CA SER A 313 -31.15 -14.28 13.53
C SER A 313 -30.24 -15.53 13.47
N ILE A 314 -28.97 -15.36 13.13
CA ILE A 314 -27.98 -16.46 13.07
C ILE A 314 -27.01 -16.46 14.26
N GLY A 315 -27.24 -15.61 15.28
CA GLY A 315 -26.39 -15.49 16.45
C GLY A 315 -24.98 -14.95 16.16
N GLN A 316 -24.80 -14.19 15.08
CA GLN A 316 -23.53 -13.58 14.68
C GLN A 316 -23.60 -12.05 14.79
N ASN A 317 -22.50 -11.42 15.21
CA ASN A 317 -22.41 -9.97 15.20
C ASN A 317 -22.14 -9.47 13.77
N ARG A 318 -23.13 -8.80 13.16
CA ARG A 318 -23.05 -8.16 11.84
C ARG A 318 -23.16 -6.64 11.90
N MET A 319 -22.69 -6.04 12.99
CA MET A 319 -22.61 -4.59 13.13
C MET A 319 -21.52 -3.98 12.22
N PRO A 320 -21.65 -2.68 11.85
CA PRO A 320 -20.67 -1.99 11.02
C PRO A 320 -19.35 -1.68 11.74
N ILE A 321 -19.30 -1.90 13.06
CA ILE A 321 -18.10 -1.90 13.90
C ILE A 321 -18.14 -3.15 14.79
N ILE A 322 -17.01 -3.85 14.89
CA ILE A 322 -16.87 -5.05 15.71
C ILE A 322 -15.85 -4.78 16.82
N TYR A 323 -16.16 -5.23 18.03
CA TYR A 323 -15.27 -5.10 19.17
C TYR A 323 -15.29 -6.34 20.05
N ASN A 324 -14.17 -6.64 20.71
CA ASN A 324 -14.08 -7.72 21.68
C ASN A 324 -12.89 -7.50 22.62
N TRP A 325 -12.93 -8.13 23.81
CA TRP A 325 -11.74 -8.23 24.64
C TRP A 325 -10.62 -8.95 23.89
N GLN A 326 -9.41 -8.44 23.98
CA GLN A 326 -8.21 -9.03 23.39
C GLN A 326 -8.09 -10.52 23.77
N LYS A 327 -8.22 -10.85 25.06
CA LYS A 327 -8.15 -12.25 25.55
C LYS A 327 -9.17 -13.18 24.86
N ASN A 328 -10.38 -12.69 24.61
CA ASN A 328 -11.45 -13.49 24.01
C ASN A 328 -11.19 -13.67 22.51
N LYS A 329 -10.76 -12.60 21.85
CA LYS A 329 -10.38 -12.61 20.43
C LYS A 329 -9.21 -13.56 20.18
N VAL A 330 -8.17 -13.48 21.00
CA VAL A 330 -7.01 -14.40 20.98
C VAL A 330 -7.47 -15.85 21.14
N LYS A 331 -8.30 -16.15 22.13
CA LYS A 331 -8.81 -17.51 22.35
C LYS A 331 -9.63 -18.04 21.17
N LYS A 332 -10.44 -17.18 20.54
CA LYS A 332 -11.26 -17.56 19.37
C LYS A 332 -10.40 -17.81 18.12
N MET A 333 -9.34 -17.02 17.94
CA MET A 333 -8.49 -17.06 16.75
C MET A 333 -7.29 -18.01 16.88
N SER A 334 -6.93 -18.45 18.10
CA SER A 334 -5.76 -19.32 18.31
C SER A 334 -5.86 -20.68 17.62
N SER A 335 -7.07 -21.13 17.27
CA SER A 335 -7.29 -22.35 16.47
C SER A 335 -6.74 -22.26 15.04
N TRP A 336 -6.50 -21.04 14.53
CA TRP A 336 -5.90 -20.83 13.22
C TRP A 336 -4.39 -21.10 13.21
N ILE A 337 -3.76 -21.12 14.39
CA ILE A 337 -2.37 -21.52 14.54
C ILE A 337 -2.31 -23.05 14.57
N VAL A 338 -1.56 -23.62 13.64
CA VAL A 338 -1.52 -25.07 13.43
C VAL A 338 -0.62 -25.73 14.46
N GLU A 339 0.58 -25.21 14.63
CA GLU A 339 1.63 -25.82 15.44
C GLU A 339 1.56 -25.42 16.93
N GLY A 340 2.04 -26.32 17.79
CA GLY A 340 2.14 -26.06 19.23
C GLY A 340 0.93 -26.51 20.05
N ASP A 341 1.11 -26.52 21.37
CA ASP A 341 0.02 -26.73 22.32
C ASP A 341 -0.89 -25.50 22.43
N SER A 342 -1.98 -25.62 23.19
CA SER A 342 -2.96 -24.54 23.40
C SER A 342 -2.32 -23.25 23.93
N TYR A 343 -1.34 -23.36 24.84
CA TYR A 343 -0.67 -22.20 25.43
C TYR A 343 0.18 -21.46 24.39
N LYS A 344 1.00 -22.20 23.62
CA LYS A 344 1.80 -21.63 22.53
C LYS A 344 0.93 -20.97 21.47
N LYS A 345 -0.19 -21.60 21.07
CA LYS A 345 -1.14 -21.04 20.09
C LYS A 345 -1.76 -19.73 20.57
N ILE A 346 -2.20 -19.68 21.84
CA ILE A 346 -2.74 -18.46 22.46
C ILE A 346 -1.68 -17.36 22.51
N SER A 347 -0.46 -17.70 22.92
CA SER A 347 0.65 -16.74 22.98
C SER A 347 1.00 -16.16 21.61
N GLN A 348 1.17 -17.01 20.59
CA GLN A 348 1.44 -16.59 19.22
C GLN A 348 0.31 -15.73 18.65
N MET A 349 -0.94 -16.13 18.82
CA MET A 349 -2.09 -15.35 18.36
C MET A 349 -2.18 -13.98 19.08
N ASN A 350 -1.81 -13.91 20.36
CA ASN A 350 -1.72 -12.63 21.05
C ASN A 350 -0.68 -11.70 20.43
N GLN A 351 0.49 -12.22 20.05
CA GLN A 351 1.51 -11.43 19.37
C GLN A 351 1.09 -11.01 17.95
N ILE A 352 0.44 -11.90 17.19
CA ILE A 352 -0.14 -11.57 15.88
C ILE A 352 -1.19 -10.47 16.01
N LEU A 353 -2.04 -10.55 17.03
CA LEU A 353 -3.06 -9.54 17.26
C LEU A 353 -2.44 -8.18 17.63
N ASN A 354 -1.42 -8.16 18.49
CA ASN A 354 -0.67 -6.95 18.81
C ASN A 354 0.00 -6.36 17.56
N PHE A 355 0.56 -7.20 16.69
CA PHE A 355 1.18 -6.77 15.44
C PHE A 355 0.21 -5.98 14.55
N TRP A 356 -1.02 -6.46 14.42
CA TRP A 356 -2.07 -5.82 13.60
C TRP A 356 -2.84 -4.72 14.33
N SER A 357 -2.48 -4.41 15.59
CA SER A 357 -3.19 -3.42 16.40
C SER A 357 -2.41 -2.11 16.55
N CYS A 358 -3.06 -1.01 16.17
CA CYS A 358 -2.66 0.35 16.51
C CYS A 358 -3.22 0.68 17.90
N ASP A 359 -2.35 0.88 18.89
CA ASP A 359 -2.76 1.24 20.24
C ASP A 359 -2.98 2.75 20.34
N LEU A 360 -4.25 3.17 20.45
CA LEU A 360 -4.62 4.59 20.42
C LEU A 360 -4.18 5.36 21.68
N TYR A 361 -3.77 4.65 22.74
CA TYR A 361 -3.26 5.24 23.98
C TYR A 361 -1.74 5.17 24.11
N ASP A 362 -1.07 4.47 23.18
CA ASP A 362 0.38 4.50 23.06
C ASP A 362 0.80 5.69 22.20
N GLU A 363 1.49 6.66 22.81
CA GLU A 363 1.94 7.87 22.10
C GLU A 363 3.11 7.60 21.14
N ASP A 364 3.80 6.47 21.32
CA ASP A 364 4.86 6.04 20.42
C ASP A 364 4.31 5.27 19.20
N ASP A 365 3.04 4.82 19.24
CA ASP A 365 2.42 4.11 18.12
C ASP A 365 1.90 5.09 17.04
N MET A 366 2.80 5.43 16.11
CA MET A 366 2.51 6.29 14.96
C MET A 366 1.95 5.52 13.74
N SER A 367 1.58 4.25 13.89
CA SER A 367 1.05 3.45 12.77
C SER A 367 -0.32 3.93 12.31
N SER A 368 -0.59 3.90 11.01
CA SER A 368 -1.92 4.16 10.44
C SER A 368 -2.83 2.94 10.50
N ILE A 369 -4.15 3.16 10.48
CA ILE A 369 -5.12 2.05 10.36
C ILE A 369 -4.93 1.21 9.10
N MET A 370 -4.39 1.81 8.03
CA MET A 370 -4.06 1.11 6.79
C MET A 370 -2.82 0.22 6.93
N GLN A 371 -1.98 0.43 7.94
CA GLN A 371 -0.86 -0.45 8.27
C GLN A 371 -1.24 -1.49 9.32
N LYS A 372 -2.01 -1.07 10.35
CA LYS A 372 -2.50 -1.90 11.43
C LYS A 372 -4.03 -1.77 11.54
N PRO A 373 -4.81 -2.70 10.95
CA PRO A 373 -6.26 -2.54 10.74
C PRO A 373 -7.12 -2.62 11.99
N PHE A 374 -6.53 -2.91 13.15
CA PHE A 374 -7.26 -2.98 14.41
C PHE A 374 -6.87 -1.80 15.29
N TYR A 375 -7.85 -1.16 15.91
CA TYR A 375 -7.56 -0.25 17.01
C TYR A 375 -7.59 -1.00 18.32
N LYS A 376 -6.71 -0.62 19.23
CA LYS A 376 -6.71 -1.05 20.61
C LYS A 376 -6.92 0.15 21.52
N ILE A 377 -7.83 -0.01 22.48
CA ILE A 377 -8.02 0.89 23.61
C ILE A 377 -8.15 0.02 24.85
N ASP A 378 -7.29 0.24 25.85
CA ASP A 378 -7.18 -0.62 27.03
C ASP A 378 -6.96 -2.10 26.64
N GLN A 379 -7.93 -2.98 26.91
CA GLN A 379 -7.91 -4.41 26.55
C GLN A 379 -8.96 -4.73 25.47
N MET A 380 -9.54 -3.71 24.83
CA MET A 380 -10.54 -3.85 23.78
C MET A 380 -9.90 -3.67 22.42
N ILE A 381 -10.25 -4.58 21.50
CA ILE A 381 -9.86 -4.51 20.10
C ILE A 381 -11.08 -4.14 19.27
N PHE A 382 -10.95 -3.12 18.43
CA PHE A 382 -11.94 -2.66 17.48
C PHE A 382 -11.52 -2.99 16.04
N GLN A 383 -12.49 -3.40 15.23
CA GLN A 383 -12.30 -3.78 13.83
C GLN A 383 -13.42 -3.23 12.98
N PHE A 384 -13.08 -2.94 11.72
CA PHE A 384 -13.97 -2.29 10.76
C PHE A 384 -14.13 -3.19 9.54
N PRO A 385 -15.27 -3.91 9.42
CA PRO A 385 -15.49 -4.82 8.30
C PRO A 385 -15.28 -4.15 6.93
N TRP A 386 -15.78 -2.93 6.77
CA TRP A 386 -15.65 -2.09 5.57
C TRP A 386 -14.20 -1.70 5.21
N LEU A 387 -13.29 -1.66 6.18
CA LEU A 387 -11.88 -1.38 5.92
C LEU A 387 -11.09 -2.67 5.68
N THR A 388 -11.26 -3.65 6.57
CA THR A 388 -10.49 -4.90 6.50
C THR A 388 -10.84 -5.71 5.24
N ALA A 389 -12.08 -5.64 4.75
CA ALA A 389 -12.49 -6.30 3.51
C ALA A 389 -11.68 -5.81 2.29
N TYR A 390 -11.34 -4.52 2.22
CA TYR A 390 -10.73 -3.91 1.03
C TYR A 390 -9.27 -3.49 1.21
N GLN A 391 -8.69 -3.69 2.39
CA GLN A 391 -7.31 -3.27 2.67
C GLN A 391 -6.28 -3.95 1.75
N ASN A 392 -5.34 -3.14 1.25
CA ASN A 392 -4.16 -3.59 0.53
C ASN A 392 -3.09 -4.14 1.49
N LEU A 393 -3.23 -5.42 1.85
CA LEU A 393 -2.35 -6.11 2.79
C LEU A 393 -0.88 -6.20 2.33
N ASN A 394 -0.62 -6.24 1.02
CA ASN A 394 0.74 -6.23 0.47
C ASN A 394 1.45 -4.94 0.89
N THR A 395 0.80 -3.80 0.68
CA THR A 395 1.33 -2.50 1.08
C THR A 395 1.44 -2.38 2.59
N SER A 396 0.45 -2.87 3.34
CA SER A 396 0.46 -2.83 4.82
C SER A 396 1.69 -3.52 5.40
N VAL A 397 2.00 -4.76 4.98
CA VAL A 397 3.13 -5.52 5.54
C VAL A 397 4.49 -4.96 5.10
N ILE A 398 4.62 -4.50 3.86
CA ILE A 398 5.85 -3.87 3.35
C ILE A 398 6.11 -2.57 4.11
N ASN A 399 5.10 -1.71 4.27
CA ASN A 399 5.26 -0.44 4.97
C ASN A 399 5.41 -0.63 6.48
N TYR A 400 4.81 -1.66 7.08
CA TYR A 400 5.16 -2.05 8.45
C TYR A 400 6.67 -2.32 8.55
N ALA A 401 7.19 -3.12 7.63
CA ALA A 401 8.58 -3.58 7.67
C ALA A 401 9.59 -2.47 7.36
N ARG A 402 9.36 -1.70 6.30
CA ARG A 402 10.35 -0.76 5.74
C ARG A 402 10.10 0.70 6.11
N LYS A 403 8.87 1.08 6.50
CA LYS A 403 8.51 2.46 6.92
C LYS A 403 8.47 2.61 8.43
N LEU A 404 7.62 1.83 9.12
CA LEU A 404 7.41 1.96 10.57
C LEU A 404 8.61 1.47 11.37
N HIS A 405 9.18 0.32 11.00
CA HIS A 405 10.28 -0.31 11.74
C HIS A 405 11.62 -0.23 11.01
N LYS A 406 11.89 0.90 10.36
CA LYS A 406 13.11 1.16 9.57
C LYS A 406 14.45 1.10 10.34
N ASN A 407 14.41 0.97 11.66
CA ASN A 407 15.60 0.91 12.52
C ASN A 407 15.76 -0.45 13.22
N ARG A 408 15.01 -1.49 12.81
CA ARG A 408 15.12 -2.82 13.41
C ARG A 408 16.49 -3.45 13.18
N ALA A 409 16.94 -4.26 14.13
CA ALA A 409 18.22 -4.96 14.04
C ALA A 409 18.32 -5.89 12.82
N ASP A 410 17.20 -6.49 12.41
CA ASP A 410 17.16 -7.45 11.30
C ASP A 410 17.27 -6.79 9.91
N LEU A 411 17.14 -5.47 9.79
CA LEU A 411 17.03 -4.78 8.50
C LEU A 411 18.26 -4.97 7.60
N LYS A 412 19.45 -4.93 8.21
CA LYS A 412 20.70 -5.15 7.48
C LYS A 412 20.72 -6.56 6.90
N LYS A 413 20.50 -7.57 7.75
CA LYS A 413 20.48 -8.98 7.34
C LYS A 413 19.45 -9.27 6.25
N GLU A 414 18.27 -8.63 6.33
CA GLU A 414 17.24 -8.76 5.29
C GLU A 414 17.70 -8.15 3.96
N THR A 415 18.41 -7.01 4.01
CA THR A 415 18.94 -6.33 2.83
C THR A 415 20.06 -7.14 2.19
N ASP A 416 21.02 -7.63 2.98
CA ASP A 416 22.05 -8.58 2.53
C ASP A 416 21.41 -9.83 1.91
N GLY A 417 20.27 -10.28 2.49
CA GLY A 417 19.49 -11.40 1.98
C GLY A 417 18.88 -11.15 0.59
N ILE A 418 18.52 -9.91 0.24
CA ILE A 418 18.01 -9.57 -1.10
C ILE A 418 19.12 -9.78 -2.13
N GLU A 419 20.32 -9.27 -1.86
CA GLU A 419 21.49 -9.37 -2.74
C GLU A 419 21.85 -10.84 -3.00
N VAL A 420 21.94 -11.64 -1.94
CA VAL A 420 22.22 -13.08 -2.05
C VAL A 420 21.12 -13.83 -2.81
N ASN A 421 19.85 -13.54 -2.54
CA ASN A 421 18.74 -14.20 -3.23
C ASN A 421 18.70 -13.85 -4.72
N LEU A 422 18.92 -12.58 -5.07
CA LEU A 422 18.96 -12.16 -6.47
C LEU A 422 20.16 -12.74 -7.20
N GLY A 423 21.35 -12.70 -6.57
CA GLY A 423 22.56 -13.32 -7.12
C GLY A 423 22.38 -14.80 -7.39
N LYS A 424 21.73 -15.53 -6.45
CA LYS A 424 21.37 -16.93 -6.65
C LYS A 424 20.41 -17.13 -7.82
N LYS A 425 19.38 -16.29 -7.98
CA LYS A 425 18.46 -16.39 -9.14
C LYS A 425 19.20 -16.23 -10.47
N PHE A 426 20.13 -15.28 -10.58
CA PHE A 426 20.98 -15.16 -11.76
C PHE A 426 21.86 -16.42 -11.97
N GLN A 427 22.46 -16.97 -10.91
CA GLN A 427 23.24 -18.22 -11.02
C GLN A 427 22.38 -19.39 -11.48
N ASP A 428 21.18 -19.55 -10.93
CA ASP A 428 20.23 -20.61 -11.28
C ASP A 428 19.75 -20.46 -12.75
N SER A 429 19.70 -19.23 -13.28
CA SER A 429 19.46 -18.94 -14.71
C SER A 429 20.73 -19.08 -15.58
N GLY A 430 21.85 -19.52 -15.02
CA GLY A 430 23.07 -19.88 -15.74
C GLY A 430 24.03 -18.72 -16.02
N PHE A 431 23.97 -17.62 -15.26
CA PHE A 431 24.97 -16.56 -15.29
C PHE A 431 26.13 -16.87 -14.32
N GLN A 432 27.32 -16.35 -14.61
CA GLN A 432 28.37 -16.26 -13.60
C GLN A 432 28.11 -15.02 -12.75
N VAL A 433 28.12 -15.15 -11.42
CA VAL A 433 27.74 -14.05 -10.52
C VAL A 433 28.71 -13.90 -9.38
N PHE A 434 29.15 -12.67 -9.12
CA PHE A 434 29.83 -12.26 -7.90
C PHE A 434 28.86 -11.42 -7.08
N THR A 435 28.54 -11.89 -5.88
CA THR A 435 27.66 -11.18 -4.94
C THR A 435 28.49 -10.52 -3.85
N GLN A 436 28.12 -9.30 -3.47
CA GLN A 436 28.80 -8.54 -2.41
C GLN A 436 30.32 -8.45 -2.65
N TYR A 437 30.70 -8.12 -3.89
CA TYR A 437 32.10 -8.07 -4.30
C TYR A 437 32.77 -6.84 -3.70
N VAL A 438 33.85 -7.04 -2.94
CA VAL A 438 34.64 -5.95 -2.37
C VAL A 438 35.86 -5.68 -3.26
N PRO A 439 35.96 -4.49 -3.89
CA PRO A 439 37.14 -4.06 -4.62
C PRO A 439 38.44 -4.18 -3.82
N ILE A 440 39.50 -4.63 -4.48
CA ILE A 440 40.83 -4.83 -3.86
C ILE A 440 41.53 -3.47 -3.66
N SER A 441 41.16 -2.47 -4.45
CA SER A 441 41.71 -1.11 -4.46
C SER A 441 40.66 -0.11 -4.94
N GLY A 442 40.89 1.18 -4.69
CA GLY A 442 40.00 2.28 -5.12
C GLY A 442 38.91 2.65 -4.11
N ASP A 443 38.04 3.58 -4.51
CA ASP A 443 36.97 4.14 -3.67
C ASP A 443 35.56 3.71 -4.11
N ALA A 444 35.46 2.68 -4.96
CA ALA A 444 34.19 2.17 -5.50
C ALA A 444 33.25 1.57 -4.43
N GLY A 445 33.80 1.13 -3.29
CA GLY A 445 33.05 0.44 -2.25
C GLY A 445 32.55 -0.94 -2.68
N GLU A 446 31.82 -1.63 -1.80
CA GLU A 446 31.21 -2.94 -2.07
C GLU A 446 30.25 -2.86 -3.27
N ILE A 447 30.36 -3.80 -4.21
CA ILE A 447 29.51 -3.96 -5.40
C ILE A 447 28.52 -5.10 -5.16
N ASP A 448 27.23 -4.76 -5.15
CA ASP A 448 26.16 -5.66 -4.71
C ASP A 448 26.07 -6.91 -5.59
N LEU A 449 26.04 -6.74 -6.93
CA LEU A 449 26.19 -7.85 -7.88
C LEU A 449 27.03 -7.46 -9.10
N ILE A 450 27.85 -8.40 -9.55
CA ILE A 450 28.45 -8.44 -10.89
C ILE A 450 27.94 -9.72 -11.57
N VAL A 451 27.22 -9.57 -12.67
CA VAL A 451 26.63 -10.67 -13.44
C VAL A 451 27.30 -10.74 -14.80
N ILE A 452 27.77 -11.93 -15.18
CA ILE A 452 28.55 -12.16 -16.39
C ILE A 452 27.91 -13.26 -17.23
N TYR A 453 27.78 -13.00 -18.52
CA TYR A 453 27.50 -14.02 -19.53
C TYR A 453 28.10 -13.64 -20.88
N ASP A 454 28.87 -14.56 -21.47
CA ASP A 454 29.66 -14.30 -22.68
C ASP A 454 30.51 -13.02 -22.52
N ASN A 455 30.43 -12.07 -23.45
CA ASN A 455 31.08 -10.76 -23.36
C ASN A 455 30.20 -9.69 -22.69
N HIS A 456 29.13 -10.04 -21.99
CA HIS A 456 28.26 -9.09 -21.27
C HIS A 456 28.58 -9.08 -19.78
N VAL A 457 28.71 -7.88 -19.20
CA VAL A 457 28.90 -7.66 -17.77
C VAL A 457 27.89 -6.65 -17.25
N LEU A 458 27.03 -7.08 -16.35
CA LEU A 458 26.06 -6.25 -15.64
C LEU A 458 26.54 -5.96 -14.22
N ILE A 459 26.50 -4.68 -13.84
CA ILE A 459 26.79 -4.19 -12.51
C ILE A 459 25.48 -3.70 -11.89
N VAL A 460 25.18 -4.17 -10.69
CA VAL A 460 23.93 -3.85 -10.00
C VAL A 460 24.19 -3.07 -8.71
N GLU A 461 23.40 -2.03 -8.51
CA GLU A 461 23.14 -1.41 -7.21
C GLU A 461 21.72 -1.75 -6.76
N ILE A 462 21.56 -2.41 -5.61
CA ILE A 462 20.26 -2.78 -5.06
C ILE A 462 19.77 -1.68 -4.11
N LYS A 463 18.47 -1.38 -4.19
CA LYS A 463 17.76 -0.49 -3.26
C LYS A 463 16.53 -1.17 -2.69
N SER A 464 16.42 -1.15 -1.37
CA SER A 464 15.27 -1.67 -0.63
C SER A 464 14.59 -0.54 0.12
N SER A 465 13.30 -0.36 -0.14
CA SER A 465 12.51 0.78 0.38
C SER A 465 11.08 0.37 0.71
N TYR A 466 10.28 1.32 1.20
CA TYR A 466 8.84 1.16 1.40
C TYR A 466 8.04 1.70 0.21
N ILE A 467 6.74 1.37 0.14
CA ILE A 467 5.81 1.89 -0.86
C ILE A 467 5.33 3.27 -0.42
N ARG A 468 5.61 4.28 -1.23
CA ARG A 468 5.37 5.70 -0.90
C ARG A 468 3.92 6.08 -1.14
N SER A 469 3.44 7.04 -0.38
CA SER A 469 2.05 7.51 -0.48
C SER A 469 1.90 9.01 -0.68
N SER A 470 3.00 9.76 -0.77
CA SER A 470 3.00 11.20 -1.01
C SER A 470 3.97 11.60 -2.13
N LEU A 471 3.66 12.71 -2.82
CA LEU A 471 4.52 13.24 -3.88
C LEU A 471 5.87 13.71 -3.32
N LYS A 472 5.86 14.19 -2.06
CA LYS A 472 7.07 14.52 -1.32
C LYS A 472 8.00 13.32 -1.20
N GLU A 473 7.50 12.18 -0.70
CA GLU A 473 8.31 10.97 -0.54
C GLU A 473 8.88 10.51 -1.89
N ILE A 474 8.08 10.56 -2.94
CA ILE A 474 8.47 10.19 -4.31
C ILE A 474 9.60 11.10 -4.82
N TYR A 475 9.48 12.42 -4.63
CA TYR A 475 10.51 13.39 -5.00
C TYR A 475 11.82 13.19 -4.24
N GLU A 476 11.73 13.05 -2.91
CA GLU A 476 12.91 12.88 -2.05
C GLU A 476 13.66 11.62 -2.43
N TYR A 477 12.93 10.56 -2.76
CA TYR A 477 13.52 9.32 -3.21
C TYR A 477 14.27 9.48 -4.53
N ARG A 478 13.64 10.10 -5.54
CA ARG A 478 14.26 10.39 -6.84
C ARG A 478 15.58 11.15 -6.67
N ASN A 479 15.54 12.24 -5.90
CA ASN A 479 16.62 13.21 -5.88
C ASN A 479 17.72 12.91 -4.86
N PHE A 480 17.44 12.16 -3.80
CA PHE A 480 18.44 11.88 -2.76
C PHE A 480 18.86 10.43 -2.71
N VAL A 481 17.98 9.48 -3.04
CA VAL A 481 18.32 8.05 -2.99
C VAL A 481 18.78 7.57 -4.36
N LEU A 482 17.99 7.76 -5.42
CA LEU A 482 18.32 7.24 -6.75
C LEU A 482 19.52 7.97 -7.38
N LYS A 483 19.61 9.31 -7.28
CA LYS A 483 20.81 10.04 -7.72
C LYS A 483 22.08 9.63 -6.96
N LYS A 484 21.95 9.32 -5.66
CA LYS A 484 23.09 8.82 -4.89
C LYS A 484 23.49 7.41 -5.33
N ALA A 485 22.51 6.54 -5.58
CA ALA A 485 22.71 5.20 -6.11
C ALA A 485 23.44 5.24 -7.47
N ALA A 486 22.98 6.13 -8.37
CA ALA A 486 23.59 6.36 -9.66
C ALA A 486 25.05 6.81 -9.53
N TYR A 487 25.32 7.82 -8.69
CA TYR A 487 26.68 8.28 -8.41
C TYR A 487 27.59 7.16 -7.87
N GLN A 488 27.09 6.32 -6.96
CA GLN A 488 27.83 5.17 -6.44
C GLN A 488 28.12 4.16 -7.56
N LEU A 489 27.11 3.86 -8.38
CA LEU A 489 27.22 2.90 -9.47
C LEU A 489 28.18 3.38 -10.57
N THR A 490 28.27 4.67 -10.84
CA THR A 490 29.26 5.24 -11.79
C THR A 490 30.68 4.85 -11.37
N LYS A 491 31.04 5.04 -10.10
CA LYS A 491 32.36 4.66 -9.57
C LYS A 491 32.61 3.15 -9.63
N LYS A 492 31.59 2.35 -9.35
CA LYS A 492 31.65 0.89 -9.46
C LYS A 492 31.93 0.46 -10.89
N VAL A 493 31.23 1.04 -11.87
CA VAL A 493 31.45 0.78 -13.29
C VAL A 493 32.86 1.18 -13.73
N GLU A 494 33.39 2.32 -13.25
CA GLU A 494 34.77 2.73 -13.52
C GLU A 494 35.79 1.71 -12.99
N TYR A 495 35.63 1.26 -11.74
CA TYR A 495 36.48 0.20 -11.18
C TYR A 495 36.40 -1.10 -11.99
N ILE A 496 35.19 -1.53 -12.39
CA ILE A 496 35.05 -2.75 -13.18
C ILE A 496 35.84 -2.65 -14.48
N LYS A 497 35.74 -1.52 -15.19
CA LYS A 497 36.45 -1.29 -16.44
C LYS A 497 37.97 -1.30 -16.26
N SER A 498 38.49 -0.65 -15.23
CA SER A 498 39.95 -0.49 -15.05
C SER A 498 40.63 -1.70 -14.42
N GLU A 499 39.97 -2.35 -13.46
CA GLU A 499 40.62 -3.33 -12.56
C GLU A 499 40.04 -4.73 -12.62
N PHE A 500 38.75 -4.87 -12.94
CA PHE A 500 38.07 -6.17 -12.95
C PHE A 500 38.19 -6.81 -14.34
N LEU A 501 37.71 -6.16 -15.40
CA LEU A 501 37.68 -6.73 -16.75
C LEU A 501 39.05 -7.29 -17.21
N PRO A 502 40.19 -6.60 -17.01
CA PRO A 502 41.50 -7.12 -17.43
C PRO A 502 41.92 -8.44 -16.76
N LYS A 503 41.25 -8.85 -15.67
CA LYS A 503 41.53 -10.09 -14.95
C LYS A 503 40.65 -11.25 -15.41
N TYR A 504 39.51 -10.96 -16.04
CA TYR A 504 38.48 -11.96 -16.37
C TYR A 504 38.23 -12.10 -17.87
N PHE A 505 38.70 -11.17 -18.71
CA PHE A 505 38.49 -11.18 -20.15
C PHE A 505 39.80 -10.93 -20.90
N ASP A 506 40.04 -11.71 -21.95
CA ASP A 506 41.22 -11.55 -22.82
C ASP A 506 41.16 -10.24 -23.62
N ASN A 507 39.97 -9.81 -24.03
CA ASN A 507 39.76 -8.54 -24.72
C ASN A 507 38.70 -7.67 -24.00
N PRO A 508 39.10 -6.92 -22.95
CA PRO A 508 38.20 -6.06 -22.18
C PRO A 508 37.46 -4.99 -23.01
N ARG A 509 37.93 -4.67 -24.22
CA ARG A 509 37.30 -3.66 -25.09
C ARG A 509 36.06 -4.16 -25.82
N GLU A 510 35.91 -5.48 -25.94
CA GLU A 510 34.76 -6.13 -26.59
C GLU A 510 33.63 -6.46 -25.59
N VAL A 511 33.85 -6.16 -24.30
CA VAL A 511 32.86 -6.39 -23.25
C VAL A 511 31.75 -5.35 -23.33
N GLN A 512 30.50 -5.81 -23.44
CA GLN A 512 29.32 -4.96 -23.33
C GLN A 512 28.97 -4.77 -21.84
N MET A 513 28.97 -3.51 -21.43
CA MET A 513 28.75 -3.11 -20.04
C MET A 513 27.30 -2.67 -19.83
N HIS A 514 26.65 -3.25 -18.84
CA HIS A 514 25.31 -2.88 -18.38
C HIS A 514 25.39 -2.41 -16.92
N SER A 515 24.51 -1.49 -16.54
CA SER A 515 24.51 -0.95 -15.17
C SER A 515 23.11 -0.59 -14.72
N TRP A 516 22.61 -1.32 -13.73
CA TRP A 516 21.22 -1.23 -13.29
C TRP A 516 21.12 -0.86 -11.80
N ILE A 517 20.16 0.00 -11.48
CA ILE A 517 19.68 0.23 -10.12
C ILE A 517 18.44 -0.65 -9.96
N ILE A 518 18.55 -1.77 -9.23
CA ILE A 518 17.44 -2.68 -8.99
C ILE A 518 16.77 -2.33 -7.66
N ASP A 519 15.49 -2.03 -7.71
CA ASP A 519 14.77 -1.39 -6.61
C ASP A 519 13.53 -2.20 -6.22
N THR A 520 13.23 -2.32 -4.93
CA THR A 520 11.98 -2.96 -4.48
C THR A 520 10.72 -2.15 -4.80
N SER A 521 10.85 -0.93 -5.35
CA SER A 521 9.75 -0.02 -5.66
C SER A 521 9.53 0.16 -7.17
N LEU A 522 8.29 0.47 -7.57
CA LEU A 522 7.88 0.65 -8.98
C LEU A 522 8.08 2.08 -9.48
N GLU A 523 8.27 3.05 -8.59
CA GLU A 523 8.45 4.45 -8.95
C GLU A 523 9.69 4.61 -9.86
N PHE A 524 9.55 5.37 -10.95
CA PHE A 524 10.62 5.62 -11.94
C PHE A 524 11.18 4.37 -12.61
N ASP A 525 10.41 3.28 -12.63
CA ASP A 525 10.75 2.04 -13.34
C ASP A 525 10.96 2.30 -14.84
N HIS A 526 12.09 1.83 -15.37
CA HIS A 526 12.63 2.11 -16.71
C HIS A 526 13.10 3.55 -16.97
N GLU A 527 13.29 4.37 -15.94
CA GLU A 527 13.99 5.66 -16.07
C GLU A 527 15.51 5.52 -15.89
N TYR A 528 16.26 6.39 -16.55
CA TYR A 528 17.72 6.47 -16.41
C TYR A 528 18.15 7.55 -15.41
N PHE A 529 19.09 7.20 -14.54
CA PHE A 529 19.73 8.10 -13.58
C PHE A 529 21.24 8.10 -13.83
N ASP A 530 21.78 9.24 -14.27
CA ASP A 530 23.19 9.40 -14.68
C ASP A 530 23.71 8.29 -15.62
N GLY A 531 22.85 7.82 -16.54
CA GLY A 531 23.17 6.76 -17.50
C GLY A 531 22.93 5.33 -17.00
N HIS A 532 22.46 5.15 -15.76
CA HIS A 532 22.13 3.85 -15.19
C HIS A 532 20.62 3.59 -15.21
N LEU A 533 20.19 2.42 -15.69
CA LEU A 533 18.77 2.06 -15.81
C LEU A 533 18.21 1.66 -14.45
N LYS A 534 17.09 2.24 -14.03
CA LYS A 534 16.38 1.81 -12.82
C LYS A 534 15.30 0.78 -13.17
N LEU A 535 15.29 -0.35 -12.47
CA LEU A 535 14.35 -1.46 -12.66
C LEU A 535 13.71 -1.86 -11.34
N SER A 536 12.46 -2.31 -11.39
CA SER A 536 11.81 -2.97 -10.27
C SER A 536 12.36 -4.39 -10.08
N LEU A 537 12.61 -4.76 -8.82
CA LEU A 537 13.07 -6.10 -8.46
C LEU A 537 12.01 -7.15 -8.81
N ASP A 538 10.72 -6.81 -8.72
CA ASP A 538 9.63 -7.67 -9.15
C ASP A 538 9.79 -8.09 -10.62
N GLU A 539 10.01 -7.15 -11.54
CA GLU A 539 10.25 -7.46 -12.96
C GLU A 539 11.44 -8.40 -13.14
N VAL A 540 12.58 -8.08 -12.52
CA VAL A 540 13.80 -8.89 -12.67
C VAL A 540 13.56 -10.32 -12.18
N ILE A 541 12.89 -10.48 -11.03
CA ILE A 541 12.56 -11.81 -10.49
C ILE A 541 11.60 -12.58 -11.41
N ILE A 542 10.55 -11.93 -11.91
CA ILE A 542 9.57 -12.56 -12.81
C ILE A 542 10.26 -13.09 -14.07
N ARG A 543 11.18 -12.30 -14.64
CA ARG A 543 11.87 -12.64 -15.87
C ARG A 543 12.94 -13.71 -15.69
N LEU A 544 13.70 -13.67 -14.61
CA LEU A 544 14.61 -14.76 -14.24
C LEU A 544 13.85 -16.07 -13.95
N SER A 545 12.59 -15.98 -13.53
CA SER A 545 11.66 -17.10 -13.39
C SER A 545 10.96 -17.49 -14.70
N ASN A 546 11.29 -16.86 -15.83
CA ASN A 546 10.73 -17.16 -17.16
C ASN A 546 9.19 -17.06 -17.21
N HIS A 547 8.65 -16.10 -16.48
CA HIS A 547 7.23 -15.75 -16.45
C HIS A 547 6.96 -14.48 -17.27
N GLU A 548 7.63 -14.33 -18.43
CA GLU A 548 7.57 -13.10 -19.23
C GLU A 548 6.21 -12.81 -19.88
N ASP A 549 5.30 -13.79 -19.93
CA ASP A 549 3.92 -13.65 -20.42
C ASP A 549 2.87 -14.10 -19.39
N TYR A 550 3.16 -13.92 -18.10
CA TYR A 550 2.29 -14.45 -17.04
C TYR A 550 0.83 -13.99 -17.18
N MET A 551 0.57 -12.76 -17.65
CA MET A 551 -0.82 -12.34 -17.86
C MET A 551 -1.52 -13.13 -18.96
N GLY A 552 -0.87 -13.35 -20.10
CA GLY A 552 -1.42 -14.23 -21.15
C GLY A 552 -1.72 -15.62 -20.59
N GLU A 553 -0.77 -16.20 -19.85
CA GLU A 553 -0.91 -17.53 -19.26
C GLU A 553 -2.02 -17.62 -18.19
N ILE A 554 -2.22 -16.56 -17.40
CA ILE A 554 -3.33 -16.49 -16.45
C ILE A 554 -4.67 -16.50 -17.21
N PHE A 555 -4.76 -15.77 -18.31
CA PHE A 555 -5.98 -15.72 -19.12
C PHE A 555 -6.27 -17.03 -19.84
N ASP A 556 -5.24 -17.69 -20.35
CA ASP A 556 -5.37 -18.99 -21.02
C ASP A 556 -5.60 -20.13 -20.01
N GLY A 557 -5.45 -19.88 -18.71
CA GLY A 557 -5.59 -20.88 -17.63
C GLY A 557 -4.36 -21.77 -17.48
N ASP A 558 -3.27 -21.42 -18.16
CA ASP A 558 -2.07 -22.23 -18.29
C ASP A 558 -1.04 -21.98 -17.19
N PHE A 559 -1.11 -20.85 -16.47
CA PHE A 559 -0.10 -20.42 -15.50
C PHE A 559 0.22 -21.47 -14.41
N ILE A 560 -0.78 -22.21 -13.94
CA ILE A 560 -0.64 -23.24 -12.89
C ILE A 560 -0.20 -24.60 -13.49
N SER A 561 -0.47 -24.84 -14.76
CA SER A 561 -0.37 -26.18 -15.38
C SER A 561 0.99 -26.48 -16.02
N GLN A 562 1.82 -25.46 -16.26
CA GLN A 562 3.05 -25.62 -17.03
C GLN A 562 4.31 -25.57 -16.14
N SER A 563 4.98 -26.70 -15.98
CA SER A 563 6.39 -26.72 -15.58
C SER A 563 7.22 -26.18 -16.74
N LYS A 564 7.52 -24.88 -16.74
CA LYS A 564 8.28 -24.28 -17.83
C LYS A 564 9.73 -24.72 -17.80
N SER A 565 10.05 -25.61 -18.72
CA SER A 565 11.41 -25.97 -19.15
C SER A 565 11.81 -25.10 -20.35
N ASN A 566 11.84 -23.78 -20.20
CA ASN A 566 12.51 -22.94 -21.19
C ASN A 566 13.75 -22.34 -20.54
N SER A 567 14.90 -22.61 -21.16
CA SER A 567 16.14 -21.95 -20.83
C SER A 567 16.03 -20.47 -21.22
N LEU A 568 16.26 -19.57 -20.26
CA LEU A 568 16.34 -18.13 -20.50
C LEU A 568 17.42 -17.83 -21.55
N ASP A 569 17.06 -17.12 -22.63
CA ASP A 569 18.07 -16.50 -23.50
C ASP A 569 18.63 -15.28 -22.77
N LYS A 570 19.90 -15.38 -22.37
CA LYS A 570 20.56 -14.43 -21.49
C LYS A 570 21.00 -13.15 -22.19
N ILE A 571 21.30 -13.22 -23.50
CA ILE A 571 21.62 -12.02 -24.29
C ILE A 571 20.32 -11.26 -24.54
N GLU A 572 19.27 -11.99 -24.93
CA GLU A 572 17.95 -11.41 -25.14
C GLU A 572 17.38 -10.84 -23.83
N PHE A 573 17.67 -11.46 -22.69
CA PHE A 573 17.32 -10.93 -21.37
C PHE A 573 17.84 -9.50 -21.20
N PHE A 574 19.13 -9.22 -21.42
CA PHE A 574 19.67 -7.86 -21.29
C PHE A 574 18.99 -6.89 -22.27
N ARG A 575 18.90 -7.26 -23.55
CA ARG A 575 18.34 -6.40 -24.61
C ARG A 575 16.88 -6.01 -24.33
N SER A 576 16.02 -7.00 -24.09
CA SER A 576 14.59 -6.78 -23.84
C SER A 576 14.32 -6.07 -22.50
N THR A 577 15.23 -6.20 -21.51
CA THR A 577 15.18 -5.40 -20.28
C THR A 577 15.34 -3.92 -20.61
N GLU A 578 16.42 -3.56 -21.29
CA GLU A 578 16.77 -2.16 -21.51
C GLU A 578 15.82 -1.46 -22.49
N LEU A 579 15.05 -2.24 -23.26
CA LEU A 579 14.01 -1.77 -24.16
C LEU A 579 12.60 -1.79 -23.55
N ASN A 580 12.45 -2.14 -22.27
CA ASN A 580 11.16 -2.15 -21.57
C ASN A 580 10.10 -3.07 -22.22
N GLU A 581 10.53 -4.09 -22.97
CA GLU A 581 9.63 -4.96 -23.74
C GLU A 581 8.69 -5.76 -22.82
N PHE A 582 9.14 -6.06 -21.59
CA PHE A 582 8.33 -6.72 -20.57
C PHE A 582 7.05 -5.95 -20.27
N TRP A 583 7.14 -4.67 -19.89
CA TRP A 583 5.94 -3.90 -19.55
C TRP A 583 5.11 -3.55 -20.76
N GLU A 584 5.72 -3.29 -21.92
CA GLU A 584 4.97 -3.09 -23.17
C GLU A 584 4.08 -4.30 -23.47
N LYS A 585 4.62 -5.51 -23.33
CA LYS A 585 3.87 -6.75 -23.50
C LYS A 585 2.78 -6.91 -22.44
N GLN A 586 3.11 -6.79 -21.15
CA GLN A 586 2.16 -7.00 -20.05
C GLN A 586 1.00 -6.00 -20.08
N LEU A 587 1.26 -4.71 -20.33
CA LEU A 587 0.24 -3.66 -20.40
C LEU A 587 -0.67 -3.81 -21.63
N LYS A 588 -0.12 -4.27 -22.75
CA LYS A 588 -0.90 -4.58 -23.96
C LYS A 588 -1.85 -5.75 -23.71
N SER A 589 -1.36 -6.85 -23.12
CA SER A 589 -2.18 -8.00 -22.74
C SER A 589 -3.28 -7.60 -21.75
N TYR A 590 -2.96 -6.77 -20.75
CA TYR A 590 -3.93 -6.24 -19.80
C TYR A 590 -5.04 -5.42 -20.47
N SER A 591 -4.67 -4.50 -21.35
CA SER A 591 -5.63 -3.63 -22.04
C SER A 591 -6.59 -4.45 -22.92
N SER A 592 -6.05 -5.40 -23.70
CA SER A 592 -6.85 -6.35 -24.49
C SER A 592 -7.86 -7.13 -23.63
N TYR A 593 -7.47 -7.51 -22.42
CA TYR A 593 -8.36 -8.20 -21.50
C TYR A 593 -9.50 -7.31 -20.96
N ILE A 594 -9.17 -6.10 -20.51
CA ILE A 594 -10.17 -5.15 -20.00
C ILE A 594 -11.23 -4.86 -21.06
N ASP A 595 -10.83 -4.75 -22.32
CA ASP A 595 -11.75 -4.58 -23.45
C ASP A 595 -12.67 -5.80 -23.63
N GLN A 596 -12.11 -7.02 -23.63
CA GLN A 596 -12.89 -8.25 -23.76
C GLN A 596 -13.88 -8.47 -22.61
N MET A 597 -13.49 -8.16 -21.37
CA MET A 597 -14.40 -8.23 -20.21
C MET A 597 -15.53 -7.20 -20.32
N SER A 598 -15.19 -5.97 -20.67
CA SER A 598 -16.18 -4.90 -20.88
C SER A 598 -17.22 -5.29 -21.93
N ASP A 599 -16.78 -5.94 -23.01
CA ASP A 599 -17.68 -6.44 -24.06
C ASP A 599 -18.57 -7.61 -23.61
N LYS A 600 -18.05 -8.53 -22.78
CA LYS A 600 -18.85 -9.61 -22.18
C LYS A 600 -19.91 -9.06 -21.23
N ILE A 601 -19.57 -8.09 -20.38
CA ILE A 601 -20.50 -7.45 -19.44
C ILE A 601 -21.56 -6.65 -20.17
N LYS A 602 -21.20 -5.94 -21.26
CA LYS A 602 -22.17 -5.26 -22.11
C LYS A 602 -23.15 -6.27 -22.73
N LYS A 603 -22.66 -7.37 -23.29
CA LYS A 603 -23.51 -8.41 -23.90
C LYS A 603 -24.40 -9.13 -22.89
N SER A 604 -23.96 -9.33 -21.65
CA SER A 604 -24.77 -9.97 -20.59
C SER A 604 -25.85 -9.06 -20.00
N LYS A 605 -25.81 -7.74 -20.22
CA LYS A 605 -26.87 -6.79 -19.84
C LYS A 605 -27.96 -6.63 -20.91
N PHE A 606 -27.78 -7.21 -22.10
CA PHE A 606 -28.74 -7.18 -23.22
C PHE A 606 -29.40 -8.54 -23.52
N ASN A 607 -29.13 -9.55 -22.69
CA ASN A 607 -29.86 -10.83 -22.62
C ASN A 607 -30.48 -10.96 -21.23
#